data_AF-A0A0Q0JWH4-F1
#
_entry.id   AF-A0A0Q0JWH4-F1
#
_cell.length_a   1.000
_cell.length_b   1.000
_cell.length_c   1.000
_cell.angle_alpha   90.00
_cell.angle_beta   90.00
_cell.angle_gamma   90.00
#
_symmetry.space_group_name_H-M   'P 1'
#
loop_
_entity.id
_entity.type
_entity.pdbx_description
1 polymer ?
#
loop_
_entity_poly.entity_id
_entity_poly.type
_entity_poly.pdbx_seq_one_letter_code
_entity_poly.pdbx_strand_id
1 'polypeptide(L)' 'MTEELETGGVFINGYSASDPRVTFGGVKKSGFGRELSHFGVREFCNAQTVWRDRP' A
#
# COMPACT_ATOMS: atom_id res chain seq x y z
N MET A 1 -4.99 10.69 -18.75
CA MET A 1 -6.11 9.78 -18.38
C MET A 1 -5.81 8.99 -17.12
N THR A 2 -5.03 7.91 -17.15
CA THR A 2 -4.81 7.10 -15.93
C THR A 2 -4.10 7.87 -14.81
N GLU A 3 -3.14 8.73 -15.17
CA GLU A 3 -2.38 9.59 -14.23
C GLU A 3 -3.24 10.69 -13.59
N GLU A 4 -4.41 10.99 -14.15
CA GLU A 4 -5.33 12.02 -13.62
C GLU A 4 -6.36 11.41 -12.64
N LEU A 5 -6.43 10.07 -12.54
CA LEU A 5 -7.36 9.39 -11.66
C LEU A 5 -6.85 9.36 -10.22
N GLU A 6 -7.54 10.07 -9.33
CA GLU A 6 -7.33 9.95 -7.89
C GLU A 6 -7.98 8.65 -7.37
N THR A 7 -7.27 7.53 -7.51
CA THR A 7 -7.73 6.21 -7.09
C THR A 7 -6.64 5.38 -6.41
N GLY A 8 -7.08 4.35 -5.69
CA GLY A 8 -6.25 3.37 -5.03
C GLY A 8 -5.49 2.42 -5.95
N GLY A 9 -6.07 2.12 -7.11
CA GLY A 9 -5.51 1.22 -8.12
C GLY A 9 -6.30 1.30 -9.42
N VAL A 10 -5.63 1.01 -10.53
CA VAL A 10 -6.24 0.98 -11.87
C VAL A 10 -5.86 -0.33 -12.56
N PHE A 11 -6.86 -1.03 -13.08
CA PHE A 11 -6.72 -2.28 -13.82
C PHE A 11 -7.17 -2.01 -15.26
N ILE A 12 -6.23 -1.97 -16.21
CA ILE A 12 -6.52 -1.66 -17.61
C ILE A 12 -6.70 -2.96 -18.39
N ASN A 13 -7.81 -3.10 -19.10
CA ASN A 13 -8.14 -4.29 -19.90
C ASN A 13 -8.09 -5.61 -19.10
N GLY A 14 -8.38 -5.54 -17.80
CA GLY A 14 -8.37 -6.69 -16.90
C GLY A 14 -9.31 -6.47 -15.72
N TYR A 15 -9.70 -7.56 -15.06
CA TYR A 15 -10.51 -7.49 -13.86
C TYR A 15 -9.68 -7.05 -12.66
N SER A 16 -10.34 -6.38 -11.71
CA SER A 16 -9.79 -6.25 -10.36
C SER A 16 -9.66 -7.64 -9.75
N ALA A 17 -8.43 -8.04 -9.45
CA ALA A 17 -8.11 -9.34 -8.86
C ALA A 17 -7.19 -9.14 -7.65
N SER A 18 -7.42 -9.94 -6.61
CA SER A 18 -6.60 -9.92 -5.41
C SER A 18 -5.33 -10.74 -5.63
N ASP A 19 -4.16 -10.08 -5.68
CA ASP A 19 -2.85 -10.72 -5.73
C ASP A 19 -2.05 -10.27 -4.49
N PRO A 20 -1.55 -11.20 -3.65
CA PRO A 20 -0.87 -10.85 -2.41
C PRO A 20 0.39 -9.99 -2.61
N ARG A 21 0.93 -9.91 -3.83
CA ARG A 21 2.12 -9.11 -4.16
C ARG A 21 1.77 -7.67 -4.54
N VAL A 22 0.53 -7.40 -4.94
CA VAL A 22 0.06 -6.08 -5.39
C VAL A 22 -0.63 -5.37 -4.23
N THR A 23 -0.35 -4.08 -4.04
CA THR A 23 -1.01 -3.31 -2.97
C THR A 23 -2.44 -2.96 -3.35
N PHE A 24 -3.32 -2.93 -2.36
CA PHE A 24 -4.70 -2.50 -2.48
C PHE A 24 -5.02 -1.41 -1.43
N GLY A 25 -5.99 -0.55 -1.69
CA GLY A 25 -6.47 0.43 -0.71
C GLY A 25 -6.97 1.71 -1.36
N GLY A 26 -7.97 2.34 -0.75
CA GLY A 26 -8.63 3.52 -1.30
C GLY A 26 -7.85 4.83 -1.10
N VAL A 27 -8.35 5.89 -1.73
CA VAL A 27 -7.94 7.27 -1.46
C VAL A 27 -9.16 8.08 -1.01
N LYS A 28 -8.94 9.28 -0.44
CA LYS A 28 -10.01 10.17 0.07
C LYS A 28 -10.85 9.47 1.15
N LYS A 29 -12.17 9.38 0.95
CA LYS A 29 -13.10 8.76 1.90
C LYS A 29 -13.21 7.24 1.73
N SER A 30 -12.51 6.66 0.75
CA SER A 30 -12.56 5.21 0.47
C SER A 30 -11.64 4.38 1.37
N GLY A 31 -10.83 5.01 2.21
CA GLY A 31 -10.00 4.30 3.20
C GLY A 31 -8.77 5.09 3.64
N PHE A 32 -8.06 4.52 4.61
CA PHE A 32 -6.78 4.99 5.11
C PHE A 32 -5.82 3.79 5.19
N GLY A 33 -4.55 4.00 4.83
CA GLY A 33 -3.57 2.91 4.74
C GLY A 33 -3.69 2.07 3.47
N ARG A 34 -2.97 0.95 3.43
CA ARG A 34 -2.94 0.00 2.31
C ARG A 34 -2.96 -1.44 2.83
N GLU A 35 -3.49 -2.33 2.03
CA GLU A 35 -3.53 -3.78 2.28
C GLU A 35 -2.69 -4.52 1.23
N LEU A 36 -2.43 -5.81 1.51
CA LEU A 36 -1.61 -6.73 0.72
C LEU A 36 -0.17 -6.23 0.51
N SER A 37 0.65 -7.01 -0.19
CA SER A 37 2.06 -6.69 -0.47
C SER A 37 2.87 -6.35 0.79
N HIS A 38 4.05 -5.76 0.60
CA HIS A 38 4.86 -5.28 1.70
C HIS A 38 4.29 -4.00 2.35
N PHE A 39 3.30 -3.35 1.73
CA PHE A 39 2.64 -2.17 2.29
C PHE A 39 1.70 -2.58 3.42
N GLY A 40 0.81 -3.54 3.17
CA GLY A 40 -0.17 -4.00 4.15
C GLY A 40 0.44 -4.65 5.38
N VAL A 41 1.50 -5.45 5.24
CA VAL A 41 2.17 -6.04 6.41
C VAL A 41 2.78 -4.97 7.33
N ARG A 42 3.19 -3.82 6.77
CA ARG A 42 3.79 -2.72 7.54
C ARG A 42 2.77 -1.93 8.35
N GLU A 43 1.49 -1.93 7.97
CA GLU A 43 0.42 -1.29 8.76
C GLU A 43 0.27 -1.94 10.15
N PHE A 44 0.74 -3.18 10.32
CA PHE A 44 0.72 -3.90 11.60
C PHE A 44 2.06 -3.88 12.34
N CYS A 45 3.06 -3.19 11.81
CA CYS A 45 4.41 -3.17 12.36
C CYS A 45 4.71 -1.84 13.06
N ASN A 46 5.43 -1.89 14.18
CA ASN A 46 5.99 -0.71 14.82
C ASN A 46 7.44 -0.55 14.41
N ALA A 47 7.75 0.49 13.62
CA ALA A 47 9.12 0.81 13.27
C ALA A 47 9.89 1.27 14.51
N GLN A 48 11.00 0.60 14.82
CA GLN A 48 11.87 0.95 15.94
C GLN A 48 13.32 1.08 15.47
N THR A 49 13.88 2.27 15.62
CA THR A 49 15.31 2.50 15.41
C THR A 49 16.06 2.28 16.73
N VAL A 50 17.08 1.43 16.70
CA VAL A 50 18.00 1.24 17.82
C VAL A 50 19.37 1.77 17.38
N TRP A 51 19.88 2.78 18.09
CA TRP A 51 21.22 3.31 17.91
C TRP A 51 22.08 2.89 19.10
N ARG A 52 23.23 2.27 18.83
CA ARG A 52 24.22 1.89 19.84
C ARG A 52 25.56 2.48 19.42
N ASP A 53 26.34 2.93 20.39
CA ASP A 53 27.63 3.57 20.15
C ASP A 53 28.49 2.71 19.23
N ARG A 54 29.07 3.36 18.22
CA ARG A 54 30.26 2.84 17.53
C ARG A 54 31.47 3.26 18.37
N PRO A 55 32.51 2.42 18.44
CA PRO A 55 33.66 2.64 19.33
C PRO A 55 34.28 4.04 19.17
#